data_AF-A0A726CI07-F1
#
_entry.id   AF-A0A726CI07-F1
#
_cell.length_a   1.000
_cell.length_b   1.000
_cell.length_c   1.000
_cell.angle_alpha   90.00
_cell.angle_beta   90.00
_cell.angle_gamma   90.00
#
_symmetry.space_group_name_H-M   'P 1'
#
loop_
_entity.id
_entity.type
_entity.pdbx_description
1 polymer ?
#
loop_
_entity_poly.entity_id
_entity_poly.type
_entity_poly.pdbx_seq_one_letter_code
_entity_poly.pdbx_strand_id
1 'polypeptide(L)'
;ELSLTFCDYYQLAKDNMTWTQIPGVTLPSSEAAAAARQHIVDGVNTETDEVLEDHNENFGNGSNCPSPATAPAPELTIVATMPLRYRVLAQHIGEGEYLYHVDASQKKEILRLEMDTDNSYVQNLLLAAENVEAFKKAIEHDIHKIVNAVKKV
;
A
#
# COMPACT_ATOMS: atom_id res chain seq x y z
N GLU A 1 -7.17 -17.73 -12.21
CA GLU A 1 -7.04 -16.74 -13.30
C GLU A 1 -7.95 -15.55 -13.03
N LEU A 2 -7.53 -14.32 -13.32
CA LEU A 2 -8.38 -13.12 -13.21
C LEU A 2 -9.41 -13.17 -14.34
N SER A 3 -10.70 -13.25 -14.03
CA SER A 3 -11.74 -13.28 -15.05
C SER A 3 -11.81 -11.93 -15.77
N LEU A 4 -11.41 -11.90 -17.04
CA LEU A 4 -11.47 -10.70 -17.90
C LEU A 4 -12.90 -10.18 -18.10
N THR A 5 -13.91 -10.95 -17.70
CA THR A 5 -15.33 -10.60 -17.82
C THR A 5 -15.80 -9.52 -16.84
N PHE A 6 -14.98 -9.10 -15.86
CA PHE A 6 -15.40 -8.07 -14.90
C PHE A 6 -15.68 -6.71 -15.58
N CYS A 7 -14.80 -6.31 -16.50
CA CYS A 7 -14.93 -5.03 -17.23
C CYS A 7 -16.11 -5.02 -18.22
N ASP A 8 -16.70 -6.17 -18.53
CA ASP A 8 -17.89 -6.26 -19.39
C ASP A 8 -19.16 -5.78 -18.68
N TYR A 9 -19.16 -5.79 -17.34
CA TYR A 9 -20.30 -5.42 -16.52
C TYR A 9 -20.10 -4.13 -15.73
N TYR A 10 -18.85 -3.75 -15.44
CA TYR A 10 -18.52 -2.61 -14.59
C TYR A 10 -17.60 -1.62 -15.29
N GLN A 11 -17.85 -0.33 -15.07
CA GLN A 11 -17.03 0.78 -15.54
C GLN A 11 -16.58 1.65 -14.37
N LEU A 12 -15.43 2.30 -14.51
CA LEU A 12 -14.96 3.28 -13.53
C LEU A 12 -15.82 4.53 -13.62
N ALA A 13 -16.32 5.00 -12.49
CA ALA A 13 -17.13 6.21 -12.38
C ALA A 13 -16.26 7.46 -12.59
N LYS A 14 -16.92 8.62 -12.75
CA LYS A 14 -16.27 9.92 -13.01
C LYS A 14 -15.37 10.40 -11.89
N ASP A 15 -15.47 9.81 -10.71
CA ASP A 15 -14.58 10.06 -9.57
C ASP A 15 -13.24 9.32 -9.70
N ASN A 16 -13.07 8.49 -10.73
CA ASN A 16 -11.91 7.64 -10.95
C ASN A 16 -11.56 6.72 -9.76
N MET A 17 -12.53 6.46 -8.87
CA MET A 17 -12.33 5.69 -7.64
C MET A 17 -13.36 4.57 -7.51
N THR A 18 -14.58 4.78 -8.00
CA THR A 18 -15.69 3.84 -7.78
C THR A 18 -16.01 3.07 -9.05
N TRP A 19 -16.06 1.74 -9.00
CA TRP A 19 -16.59 0.95 -10.12
C TRP A 19 -18.10 0.84 -10.00
N THR A 20 -18.82 1.19 -11.07
CA THR A 20 -20.28 1.10 -11.15
C THR A 20 -20.70 0.18 -12.28
N GLN A 21 -21.80 -0.55 -12.08
CA GLN A 21 -22.36 -1.40 -13.13
C GLN A 21 -22.78 -0.54 -14.31
N ILE A 22 -22.43 -0.97 -15.52
CA ILE A 22 -22.77 -0.28 -16.76
C ILE A 22 -24.31 -0.30 -16.91
N PRO A 23 -24.97 0.87 -17.04
CA PRO A 23 -26.40 0.94 -17.19
C PRO A 23 -26.88 0.15 -18.43
N GLY A 24 -27.87 -0.73 -18.24
CA GLY A 24 -28.44 -1.54 -19.32
C GLY A 24 -27.73 -2.87 -19.58
N VAL A 25 -26.62 -3.16 -18.89
CA VAL A 25 -25.98 -4.48 -18.94
C VAL A 25 -26.59 -5.38 -17.85
N THR A 26 -27.16 -6.51 -18.25
CA THR A 26 -27.68 -7.53 -17.35
C THR A 26 -26.55 -8.43 -16.88
N LEU A 27 -26.35 -8.54 -15.56
CA LEU A 27 -25.41 -9.50 -14.99
C LEU A 27 -25.86 -10.93 -15.35
N PRO A 28 -24.92 -11.85 -15.60
CA PRO A 28 -25.29 -13.26 -15.78
C PRO A 28 -26.07 -13.72 -14.54
N SER A 29 -27.17 -14.43 -14.78
CA SER A 29 -28.00 -14.99 -13.70
C SER A 29 -27.12 -15.77 -12.73
N SER A 30 -27.46 -15.70 -11.44
CA SER A 30 -26.76 -16.36 -10.34
C SER A 30 -26.47 -17.85 -10.62
N GLU A 31 -27.28 -18.53 -11.42
CA GLU A 31 -27.04 -19.92 -11.86
C GLU A 31 -25.79 -20.10 -12.73
N ALA A 32 -25.44 -19.16 -13.60
CA ALA A 32 -24.23 -19.24 -14.42
C ALA A 32 -22.96 -18.88 -13.62
N ALA A 33 -23.08 -17.95 -12.66
CA ALA A 33 -22.01 -17.63 -11.71
C ALA A 33 -21.85 -18.72 -10.62
N ALA A 34 -22.92 -19.47 -10.32
CA ALA A 34 -22.91 -20.64 -9.46
C ALA A 34 -22.35 -21.87 -10.18
N ALA A 35 -22.60 -22.05 -11.48
CA ALA A 35 -21.99 -23.13 -12.27
C ALA A 35 -20.45 -23.04 -12.27
N ALA A 36 -19.89 -21.83 -12.32
CA ALA A 36 -18.45 -21.60 -12.15
C ALA A 36 -17.93 -21.87 -10.71
N ARG A 37 -18.83 -22.03 -9.74
CA ARG A 37 -18.55 -22.39 -8.34
C ARG A 37 -18.91 -23.85 -8.01
N GLN A 38 -19.48 -24.61 -8.95
CA GLN A 38 -20.08 -25.92 -8.73
C GLN A 38 -19.23 -27.09 -9.24
N HIS A 39 -17.93 -27.08 -8.97
CA HIS A 39 -17.13 -28.30 -9.10
C HIS A 39 -16.03 -28.40 -8.04
N ILE A 40 -16.44 -28.24 -6.78
CA ILE A 40 -15.68 -28.72 -5.62
C ILE A 40 -16.70 -29.34 -4.68
N VAL A 41 -16.70 -30.67 -4.59
CA VAL A 41 -17.33 -31.41 -3.51
C VAL A 41 -16.17 -31.93 -2.66
N ASP A 42 -16.12 -31.54 -1.39
CA ASP A 42 -15.09 -31.93 -0.41
C ASP A 42 -13.62 -31.74 -0.88
N GLY A 43 -13.33 -30.61 -1.55
CA GLY A 43 -11.95 -30.21 -1.86
C GLY A 43 -11.29 -30.97 -3.02
N VAL A 44 -12.04 -31.79 -3.77
CA VAL A 44 -11.49 -32.56 -4.90
C VAL A 44 -12.08 -32.06 -6.21
N ASN A 45 -11.21 -31.76 -7.18
CA ASN A 45 -11.59 -31.51 -8.56
C ASN A 45 -11.68 -32.85 -9.30
N THR A 46 -12.89 -33.37 -9.51
CA THR A 46 -13.15 -34.72 -10.07
C THR A 46 -12.79 -34.92 -11.56
N GLU A 47 -12.12 -33.97 -12.21
CA GLU A 47 -11.65 -34.13 -13.60
C GLU A 47 -10.14 -34.40 -13.70
N THR A 48 -9.34 -34.04 -12.69
CA THR A 48 -7.86 -34.08 -12.80
C THR A 48 -7.15 -34.86 -11.69
N ASP A 49 -7.86 -35.33 -10.68
CA ASP A 49 -7.33 -36.19 -9.60
C ASP A 49 -6.09 -35.60 -8.87
N GLU A 50 -5.95 -34.26 -8.88
CA GLU A 50 -4.90 -33.57 -8.15
C GLU A 50 -5.43 -33.01 -6.82
N VAL A 51 -4.67 -33.28 -5.74
CA VAL A 51 -4.93 -32.77 -4.40
C VAL A 51 -4.45 -31.32 -4.32
N LEU A 52 -5.38 -30.37 -4.20
CA LEU A 52 -5.03 -29.03 -3.72
C LEU A 52 -4.86 -29.09 -2.21
N GLU A 53 -3.65 -28.80 -1.71
CA GLU A 53 -3.44 -28.50 -0.30
C GLU A 53 -4.23 -27.23 0.06
N ASP A 54 -5.31 -27.45 0.80
CA ASP A 54 -6.17 -26.44 1.38
C ASP A 54 -5.38 -25.58 2.38
N HIS A 55 -4.86 -24.44 1.95
CA HIS A 55 -4.50 -23.34 2.86
C HIS A 55 -5.79 -22.63 3.31
N ASN A 56 -6.69 -23.36 3.95
CA ASN A 56 -7.74 -22.83 4.78
C ASN A 56 -7.17 -22.59 6.17
N GLU A 57 -6.54 -21.43 6.34
CA GLU A 57 -6.29 -20.92 7.68
C GLU A 57 -7.62 -20.46 8.28
N ASN A 58 -8.23 -21.38 9.01
CA ASN A 58 -9.34 -21.16 9.93
C ASN A 58 -8.96 -20.11 11.00
N PHE A 59 -9.20 -18.83 10.71
CA PHE A 59 -9.19 -17.80 11.74
C PHE A 59 -10.46 -17.94 12.57
N GLY A 60 -10.30 -18.61 13.72
CA GLY A 60 -11.33 -18.74 14.74
C GLY A 60 -12.01 -17.40 15.03
N ASN A 61 -13.34 -17.45 15.06
CA ASN A 61 -14.23 -16.40 15.53
C ASN A 61 -13.89 -16.01 16.98
N GLY A 62 -13.03 -15.01 17.13
CA GLY A 62 -12.48 -14.60 18.42
C GLY A 62 -11.67 -13.31 18.34
N SER A 63 -12.13 -12.32 17.59
CA SER A 63 -11.60 -10.96 17.67
C SER A 63 -12.65 -9.99 17.17
N ASN A 64 -12.96 -8.99 17.99
CA ASN A 64 -13.72 -7.82 17.61
C ASN A 64 -12.91 -7.03 16.57
N CYS A 65 -12.87 -7.51 15.32
CA CYS A 65 -12.36 -6.74 14.19
C CYS A 65 -13.54 -5.95 13.64
N PRO A 66 -13.56 -4.60 13.75
CA PRO A 66 -14.62 -3.82 13.14
C PRO A 66 -14.62 -4.07 11.64
N SER A 67 -15.80 -4.31 11.08
CA SER A 67 -16.05 -4.48 9.65
C SER A 67 -15.23 -3.46 8.83
N PRO A 68 -14.52 -3.86 7.76
CA PRO A 68 -13.70 -2.96 6.94
C PRO A 68 -14.51 -1.85 6.25
N ALA A 69 -15.84 -1.88 6.35
CA ALA A 69 -16.75 -0.87 5.82
C ALA A 69 -16.83 0.44 6.62
N THR A 70 -16.15 0.57 7.78
CA THR A 70 -16.21 1.77 8.64
C THR A 70 -14.84 2.31 9.06
N ALA A 71 -13.73 1.84 8.46
CA ALA A 71 -12.44 2.47 8.68
C ALA A 71 -12.33 3.72 7.78
N PRO A 72 -12.00 4.92 8.31
CA PRO A 72 -11.73 6.07 7.46
C PRO A 72 -10.58 5.74 6.51
N ALA A 73 -10.69 6.19 5.25
CA ALA A 73 -9.65 5.98 4.25
C ALA A 73 -8.29 6.48 4.80
N PRO A 74 -7.19 5.73 4.58
CA PRO A 74 -5.88 6.11 5.09
C PRO A 74 -5.45 7.47 4.52
N GLU A 75 -5.12 8.40 5.41
CA GLU A 75 -4.58 9.71 5.02
C GLU A 75 -3.12 9.54 4.60
N LEU A 76 -2.87 9.57 3.29
CA LEU A 76 -1.54 9.45 2.70
C LEU A 76 -1.04 10.81 2.22
N THR A 77 0.15 11.21 2.65
CA THR A 77 0.84 12.42 2.19
C THR A 77 1.95 12.04 1.20
N ILE A 78 2.05 12.73 0.07
CA ILE A 78 3.11 12.50 -0.94
C ILE A 78 4.44 13.07 -0.42
N VAL A 79 5.46 12.22 -0.29
CA VAL A 79 6.76 12.60 0.28
C VAL A 79 7.40 13.75 -0.48
N ALA A 80 7.41 13.70 -1.82
CA ALA A 80 8.03 14.72 -2.67
C ALA A 80 7.44 16.13 -2.51
N THR A 81 6.24 16.27 -1.93
CA THR A 81 5.59 17.57 -1.68
C THR A 81 5.98 18.19 -0.33
N MET A 82 6.68 17.44 0.52
CA MET A 82 7.05 17.86 1.86
C MET A 82 8.36 18.69 1.85
N PRO A 83 8.65 19.45 2.92
CA PRO A 83 9.94 20.13 3.07
C PRO A 83 11.12 19.15 3.05
N LEU A 84 12.31 19.62 2.65
CA LEU A 84 13.51 18.78 2.50
C LEU A 84 13.80 17.92 3.73
N ARG A 85 13.73 18.49 4.93
CA ARG A 85 13.95 17.77 6.19
C ARG A 85 13.02 16.56 6.34
N TYR A 86 11.75 16.71 5.98
CA TYR A 86 10.75 15.65 6.08
C TYR A 86 10.98 14.57 5.02
N ARG A 87 11.38 14.97 3.81
CA ARG A 87 11.75 14.04 2.73
C ARG A 87 12.93 13.16 3.13
N VAL A 88 13.97 13.77 3.71
CA VAL A 88 15.14 13.05 4.24
C VAL A 88 14.74 12.08 5.35
N LEU A 89 13.92 12.53 6.31
CA LEU A 89 13.45 11.70 7.41
C LEU A 89 12.53 10.58 6.96
N ALA A 90 11.68 10.81 5.95
CA ALA A 90 10.84 9.78 5.36
C ALA A 90 11.70 8.64 4.81
N GLN A 91 12.70 8.95 3.99
CA GLN A 91 13.61 7.92 3.48
C GLN A 91 14.47 7.30 4.59
N HIS A 92 14.75 8.03 5.67
CA HIS A 92 15.44 7.48 6.83
C HIS A 92 14.63 6.40 7.56
N ILE A 93 13.31 6.59 7.75
CA ILE A 93 12.44 5.61 8.42
C ILE A 93 11.99 4.47 7.50
N GLY A 94 12.15 4.61 6.18
CA GLY A 94 11.77 3.59 5.19
C GLY A 94 12.64 2.33 5.21
N GLU A 95 13.67 2.23 6.07
CA GLU A 95 14.53 1.05 6.23
C GLU A 95 15.14 0.46 4.94
N GLY A 96 15.33 1.28 3.91
CA GLY A 96 15.84 0.83 2.61
C GLY A 96 14.77 0.78 1.52
N GLU A 97 13.49 0.79 1.89
CA GLU A 97 12.37 0.94 0.98
C GLU A 97 12.20 2.38 0.52
N TYR A 98 11.80 2.55 -0.74
CA TYR A 98 11.54 3.86 -1.32
C TYR A 98 10.13 4.32 -0.97
N LEU A 99 10.02 5.32 -0.09
CA LEU A 99 8.72 5.84 0.31
C LEU A 99 8.24 6.92 -0.67
N TYR A 100 7.16 6.60 -1.40
CA TYR A 100 6.42 7.58 -2.22
C TYR A 100 5.42 8.38 -1.38
N HIS A 101 4.80 7.71 -0.40
CA HIS A 101 3.78 8.26 0.49
C HIS A 101 4.13 7.94 1.93
N VAL A 102 3.66 8.79 2.84
CA VAL A 102 3.68 8.54 4.28
C VAL A 102 2.27 8.60 4.83
N ASP A 103 1.92 7.62 5.66
CA ASP A 103 0.68 7.65 6.43
C ASP A 103 0.79 8.56 7.67
N ALA A 104 -0.30 8.70 8.41
CA ALA A 104 -0.35 9.54 9.62
C ALA A 104 0.63 9.07 10.72
N SER A 105 0.88 7.76 10.84
CA SER A 105 1.81 7.20 11.82
C SER A 105 3.26 7.52 11.44
N GLN A 106 3.63 7.28 10.19
CA GLN A 106 4.93 7.59 9.63
C GLN A 106 5.21 9.11 9.69
N LYS A 107 4.21 9.94 9.38
CA LYS A 107 4.31 11.40 9.50
C LYS A 107 4.52 11.86 10.94
N LYS A 108 3.85 11.22 11.91
CA LYS A 108 4.08 11.48 13.33
C LYS A 108 5.49 11.09 13.76
N GLU A 109 6.03 9.99 13.24
CA GLU A 109 7.41 9.58 13.51
C GLU A 109 8.42 10.55 12.90
N ILE A 110 8.20 11.03 11.67
CA ILE A 110 9.02 12.09 11.06
C ILE A 110 9.04 13.34 11.94
N LEU A 111 7.87 13.78 12.43
CA LEU A 111 7.77 14.93 13.33
C LEU A 111 8.53 14.69 14.64
N ARG A 112 8.40 13.49 15.22
CA ARG A 112 9.12 13.11 16.44
C ARG A 112 10.62 13.18 16.23
N LEU A 113 11.13 12.64 15.11
CA LEU A 113 12.55 12.66 14.77
C LEU A 113 13.07 14.07 14.48
N GLU A 114 12.27 14.92 13.84
CA GLU A 114 12.66 16.32 13.61
C GLU A 114 12.83 17.09 14.92
N MET A 115 11.95 16.84 15.90
CA MET A 115 11.97 17.48 17.22
C MET A 115 13.00 16.88 18.18
N ASP A 116 13.54 15.69 17.88
CA ASP A 116 14.54 15.00 18.68
C ASP A 116 15.93 15.62 18.44
N THR A 117 16.21 16.70 19.16
CA THR A 117 17.50 17.42 19.06
C THR A 117 18.66 16.66 19.71
N ASP A 118 18.37 15.65 20.54
CA ASP A 118 19.38 14.84 21.21
C ASP A 118 19.91 13.71 20.29
N ASN A 119 19.16 13.38 19.24
CA ASN A 119 19.60 12.44 18.21
C ASN A 119 20.63 13.06 17.27
N SER A 120 21.90 13.05 17.69
CA SER A 120 23.03 13.59 16.92
C SER A 120 23.14 13.02 15.49
N TYR A 121 22.78 11.75 15.26
CA TYR A 121 22.82 11.15 13.93
C TYR A 121 21.84 11.85 12.99
N VAL A 122 20.58 11.96 13.42
CA VAL A 122 19.52 12.63 12.65
C VAL A 122 19.83 14.11 12.45
N GLN A 123 20.31 14.80 13.48
CA GLN A 123 20.67 16.21 13.37
C GLN A 123 21.83 16.43 12.39
N ASN A 124 22.85 15.57 12.41
CA ASN A 124 23.96 15.65 11.45
C ASN A 124 23.51 15.33 10.02
N LEU A 125 22.62 14.35 9.83
CA LEU A 125 22.05 14.02 8.53
C LEU A 125 21.27 15.21 7.96
N LEU A 126 20.40 15.84 8.78
CA LEU A 126 19.63 17.02 8.38
C LEU A 126 20.53 18.22 8.10
N LEU A 127 21.56 18.44 8.92
CA LEU A 127 22.52 19.51 8.72
C LEU A 127 23.31 19.32 7.42
N ALA A 128 23.76 18.09 7.13
CA ALA A 128 24.47 17.77 5.89
C ALA A 128 23.56 18.00 4.67
N ALA A 129 22.30 17.56 4.73
CA ALA A 129 21.31 17.79 3.69
C ALA A 129 21.09 19.29 3.40
N GLU A 130 21.03 20.12 4.44
CA GLU A 130 20.82 21.57 4.34
C GLU A 130 22.09 22.37 3.99
N ASN A 131 23.27 21.77 4.02
CA ASN A 131 24.51 22.47 3.68
C ASN A 131 24.97 22.21 2.23
N VAL A 132 24.39 21.21 1.55
CA VAL A 132 24.79 20.84 0.19
C VAL A 132 23.74 21.31 -0.81
N GLU A 133 24.06 22.37 -1.57
CA GLU A 133 23.14 22.97 -2.56
C GLU A 133 22.66 21.99 -3.64
N ALA A 134 23.53 21.06 -4.06
CA ALA A 134 23.15 20.01 -5.00
C ALA A 134 22.08 19.07 -4.40
N PHE A 135 22.17 18.79 -3.10
CA PHE A 135 21.25 17.91 -2.39
C PHE A 135 19.89 18.59 -2.17
N LYS A 136 19.86 19.89 -1.87
CA LYS A 136 18.60 20.65 -1.75
C LYS A 136 17.74 20.61 -3.02
N LYS A 137 18.40 20.52 -4.17
CA LYS A 137 17.76 20.44 -5.50
C LYS A 137 17.58 19.00 -5.98
N ALA A 138 17.92 18.01 -5.16
CA ALA A 138 17.84 16.62 -5.54
C ALA A 138 16.39 16.16 -5.72
N ILE A 139 16.19 15.34 -6.74
CA ILE A 139 14.95 14.60 -6.92
C ILE A 139 14.83 13.52 -5.84
N GLU A 140 13.60 13.11 -5.55
CA GLU A 140 13.33 12.19 -4.42
C GLU A 140 14.09 10.87 -4.51
N HIS A 141 14.26 10.35 -5.73
CA HIS A 141 15.07 9.18 -6.01
C HIS A 141 16.53 9.31 -5.51
N ASP A 142 17.16 10.46 -5.71
CA ASP A 142 18.54 10.68 -5.31
C ASP A 142 18.65 10.91 -3.81
N ILE A 143 17.66 11.57 -3.19
CA ILE A 143 17.54 11.70 -1.73
C ILE A 143 17.51 10.31 -1.09
N HIS A 144 16.63 9.42 -1.56
CA HIS A 144 16.54 8.06 -1.05
C HIS A 144 17.87 7.30 -1.14
N LYS A 145 18.52 7.33 -2.32
CA LYS A 145 19.80 6.64 -2.52
C LYS A 145 20.87 7.13 -1.56
N ILE A 146 21.01 8.44 -1.41
CA ILE A 146 22.03 9.05 -0.56
C ILE A 146 21.74 8.76 0.92
N VAL A 147 20.50 8.94 1.38
CA VAL A 147 20.11 8.67 2.78
C VAL A 147 20.37 7.21 3.14
N ASN A 148 20.01 6.27 2.27
CA ASN A 148 20.25 4.84 2.51
C ASN A 148 21.73 4.47 2.43
N ALA A 149 22.51 5.12 1.57
CA ALA A 149 23.96 4.93 1.54
C ALA A 149 24.60 5.39 2.86
N VAL A 150 24.21 6.57 3.37
CA VAL A 150 24.72 7.13 4.64
C VAL A 150 24.35 6.26 5.84
N LYS A 151 23.18 5.60 5.83
CA LYS A 151 22.79 4.66 6.89
C LYS A 151 23.63 3.38 6.94
N LYS A 152 24.31 3.01 5.85
CA LYS A 152 25.09 1.77 5.75
C LYS A 152 26.57 1.95 6.10
N VAL A 153 27.01 3.18 6.35
CA VAL A 153 28.36 3.52 6.79
C VAL A 153 28.46 3.34 8.30
#